data_AF-A0A258RF37-F1
#
_entry.id   AF-A0A258RF37-F1
#
_cell.length_a   1.000
_cell.length_b   1.000
_cell.length_c   1.000
_cell.angle_alpha   90.00
_cell.angle_beta   90.00
_cell.angle_gamma   90.00
#
_symmetry.space_group_name_H-M   'P 1'
#
loop_
_entity.id
_entity.type
_entity.pdbx_description
1 polymer ?
#
loop_
_entity_poly.entity_id
_entity_poly.type
_entity_poly.pdbx_seq_one_letter_code
_entity_poly.pdbx_strand_id
1 'polypeptide(L)' 'MLFRRQDISPTARRGAEWIDLLVDGETVRVSVRRHPTARRLTLRVRTVSRDVTLTAPPHVPLAAANAFVQRHLDW' A
#
# COMPACT_ATOMS: atom_id res chain seq x y z
N MET A 1 23.93 -0.91 -7.15
CA MET A 1 22.93 -1.65 -6.32
C MET A 1 22.37 -0.67 -5.30
N LEU A 2 21.26 0.01 -5.62
CA LEU A 2 20.76 1.13 -4.82
C LEU A 2 19.33 0.85 -4.33
N PHE A 3 19.20 -0.01 -3.33
CA PHE A 3 18.03 -0.01 -2.46
C PHE A 3 18.27 1.05 -1.39
N ARG A 4 17.88 2.31 -1.70
CA ARG A 4 18.08 3.44 -0.81
C ARG A 4 17.11 3.33 0.38
N ARG A 5 17.66 3.47 1.58
CA ARG A 5 17.02 3.56 2.91
C ARG A 5 15.57 4.03 2.84
N GLN A 6 14.69 3.20 3.39
CA GLN A 6 13.35 3.59 3.84
C GLN A 6 13.52 4.72 4.86
N ASP A 7 13.07 5.93 4.50
CA ASP A 7 12.91 7.00 5.46
C ASP A 7 11.69 6.64 6.32
N ILE A 8 11.96 5.98 7.44
CA ILE A 8 10.96 5.76 8.48
C ILE A 8 10.75 7.13 9.13
N SER A 9 9.83 7.92 8.58
CA SER A 9 9.31 9.09 9.28
C SER A 9 8.55 8.60 10.52
N PRO A 10 9.04 8.83 11.75
CA PRO A 10 8.47 8.23 12.96
C PRO A 10 7.25 9.02 13.51
N THR A 11 6.50 9.72 12.66
CA THR A 11 5.47 10.67 13.11
C THR A 11 4.15 10.61 12.31
N ALA A 12 3.71 9.43 11.88
CA ALA A 12 2.32 9.25 11.46
C ALA A 12 1.50 8.76 12.67
N ARG A 13 0.83 9.71 13.33
CA ARG A 13 -0.25 9.47 14.33
C ARG A 13 -1.07 8.25 13.88
N ARG A 14 -1.34 7.31 14.80
CA ARG A 14 -2.23 6.14 14.58
C ARG A 14 -3.40 6.54 13.67
N GLY A 15 -3.39 6.13 12.39
CA GLY A 15 -4.52 6.42 11.49
C GLY A 15 -4.27 6.31 9.99
N ALA A 16 -3.08 6.61 9.48
CA ALA A 16 -2.83 6.57 8.03
C ALA A 16 -1.62 5.69 7.70
N GLU A 17 -1.90 4.46 7.24
CA GLU A 17 -0.89 3.52 6.75
C GLU A 17 -0.70 3.74 5.24
N TRP A 18 0.55 3.72 4.77
CA TRP A 18 0.90 3.89 3.36
C TRP A 18 1.94 2.85 2.96
N ILE A 19 1.91 2.44 1.68
CA ILE A 19 2.89 1.57 1.05
C ILE A 19 3.40 2.29 -0.19
N ASP A 20 4.71 2.45 -0.31
CA ASP A 20 5.31 2.97 -1.53
C ASP A 20 5.58 1.82 -2.49
N LEU A 21 5.15 2.00 -3.74
CA LEU A 21 5.13 0.96 -4.75
C LEU A 21 5.88 1.45 -6.00
N LEU A 22 6.88 0.71 -6.46
CA LEU A 22 7.58 1.04 -7.70
C LEU A 22 6.87 0.36 -8.88
N VAL A 23 6.35 1.14 -9.82
CA VAL A 23 5.64 0.70 -11.03
C VAL A 23 6.33 1.35 -12.23
N ASP A 24 6.91 0.57 -13.15
CA ASP A 24 7.56 1.09 -14.36
C ASP A 24 8.60 2.22 -14.13
N GLY A 25 9.25 2.20 -12.95
CA GLY A 25 10.22 3.23 -12.55
C GLY A 25 9.59 4.47 -11.88
N GLU A 26 8.27 4.56 -11.79
CA GLU A 26 7.53 5.57 -11.03
C GLU A 26 7.18 5.04 -9.63
N THR A 27 7.39 5.87 -8.59
CA THR A 27 6.97 5.52 -7.23
C THR A 27 5.54 5.98 -7.01
N VAL A 28 4.63 5.03 -6.88
CA VAL A 28 3.22 5.24 -6.60
C VAL A 28 2.96 5.02 -5.11
N ARG A 29 2.28 5.98 -4.48
CA ARG A 29 1.93 5.89 -3.06
C ARG A 29 0.56 5.23 -2.90
N VAL A 30 0.53 4.09 -2.20
CA VAL A 30 -0.69 3.32 -1.94
C VAL A 30 -1.22 3.63 -0.55
N SER A 31 -2.44 4.16 -0.45
CA SER A 31 -3.14 4.32 0.82
C SER A 31 -3.61 2.98 1.36
N VAL A 32 -3.27 2.63 2.59
CA VAL A 32 -3.80 1.43 3.25
C VAL A 32 -4.94 1.83 4.19
N ARG A 33 -6.15 1.38 3.85
CA ARG A 33 -7.35 1.57 4.64
C ARG A 33 -7.74 0.28 5.35
N ARG A 34 -7.72 0.32 6.68
CA ARG A 34 -8.23 -0.79 7.51
C ARG A 34 -9.76 -0.77 7.52
N HIS A 35 -10.38 -1.88 7.15
CA HIS A 35 -11.84 -1.98 7.10
C HIS A 35 -12.36 -3.14 7.96
N PRO A 36 -13.19 -2.88 8.98
CA PRO A 36 -13.54 -3.86 10.00
C PRO A 36 -14.32 -5.07 9.45
N THR A 37 -15.11 -4.88 8.39
CA THR A 37 -15.88 -5.96 7.75
C THR A 37 -15.22 -6.52 6.50
N ALA A 38 -14.04 -6.02 6.11
CA ALA A 38 -13.31 -6.59 4.99
C ALA A 38 -12.80 -7.98 5.37
N ARG A 39 -13.06 -8.96 4.49
CA ARG A 39 -12.56 -10.34 4.63
C ARG A 39 -11.37 -10.63 3.71
N ARG A 40 -11.12 -9.76 2.72
CA ARG A 40 -10.10 -9.94 1.68
C ARG A 40 -9.34 -8.64 1.47
N LEU A 41 -8.13 -8.77 0.96
CA LEU A 41 -7.35 -7.63 0.47
C LEU A 41 -7.91 -7.19 -0.88
N THR A 42 -8.12 -5.89 -1.05
CA THR A 42 -8.59 -5.32 -2.33
C THR A 42 -7.73 -4.13 -2.69
N LEU A 43 -7.07 -4.20 -3.83
CA LEU A 43 -6.37 -3.06 -4.42
C LEU A 43 -7.32 -2.33 -5.37
N ARG A 44 -7.42 -1.02 -5.24
CA ARG A 44 -8.18 -0.17 -6.15
C ARG A 44 -7.25 0.85 -6.76
N VAL A 45 -7.13 0.80 -8.08
CA VAL A 45 -6.40 1.78 -8.88
C VAL A 45 -7.41 2.75 -9.49
N ARG A 46 -7.22 4.05 -9.29
CA ARG A 46 -8.01 5.10 -9.94
C ARG A 46 -7.11 5.82 -10.95
N THR A 47 -7.29 5.53 -12.23
CA THR A 47 -6.49 6.11 -13.32
C THR A 47 -6.66 7.62 -13.44
N VAL A 48 -7.88 8.13 -13.25
CA VAL A 48 -8.23 9.57 -13.37
C VAL A 48 -7.51 10.42 -12.32
N SER A 49 -7.43 9.93 -11.08
CA SER A 49 -6.80 10.65 -9.97
C SER A 49 -5.37 10.17 -9.69
N ARG A 50 -4.91 9.13 -10.40
CA ARG A 50 -3.65 8.39 -10.14
C ARG A 50 -3.51 7.91 -8.68
N ASP A 51 -4.64 7.69 -8.02
CA ASP A 51 -4.67 7.25 -6.63
C ASP A 51 -4.78 5.74 -6.55
N VAL A 52 -4.00 5.14 -5.64
CA VAL A 52 -4.08 3.71 -5.34
C VAL A 52 -4.48 3.52 -3.89
N THR A 53 -5.55 2.76 -3.67
CA THR A 53 -6.06 2.46 -2.33
C THR A 53 -6.11 0.96 -2.11
N LEU A 54 -5.43 0.48 -1.09
CA LEU A 54 -5.53 -0.88 -0.58
C LEU A 54 -6.51 -0.93 0.59
N THR A 55 -7.57 -1.72 0.47
CA THR A 55 -8.44 -2.06 1.59
C THR A 55 -7.95 -3.34 2.23
N ALA A 56 -7.64 -3.29 3.53
CA ALA A 56 -7.14 -4.43 4.28
C ALA A 56 -8.01 -4.75 5.50
N PRO A 57 -8.26 -6.03 5.82
CA PRO A 57 -8.83 -6.42 7.09
C PRO A 57 -7.95 -5.96 8.28
N PRO A 58 -8.53 -5.72 9.46
CA PRO A 58 -7.78 -5.25 10.63
C PRO A 58 -6.79 -6.29 11.16
N HIS A 59 -7.06 -7.58 10.97
CA HIS A 59 -6.19 -8.68 11.41
C HIS A 59 -5.07 -9.01 10.43
N VAL A 60 -5.09 -8.46 9.21
CA VAL A 60 -4.03 -8.72 8.23
C VAL A 60 -2.85 -7.81 8.52
N PRO A 61 -1.62 -8.32 8.70
CA PRO A 61 -0.48 -7.45 8.97
C PRO A 61 -0.12 -6.61 7.74
N LEU A 62 0.49 -5.44 7.97
CA LEU A 62 0.96 -4.55 6.89
C LEU A 62 1.95 -5.25 5.95
N ALA A 63 2.77 -6.18 6.47
CA ALA A 63 3.68 -6.99 5.63
C ALA A 63 2.94 -7.83 4.58
N ALA A 64 1.82 -8.47 4.96
CA ALA A 64 1.00 -9.23 4.03
C ALA A 64 0.29 -8.32 3.02
N ALA A 65 -0.10 -7.13 3.46
CA ALA A 65 -0.66 -6.08 2.61
C ALA A 65 0.36 -5.60 1.56
N ASN A 66 1.61 -5.34 1.97
CA ASN A 66 2.72 -4.99 1.08
C ASN A 66 3.00 -6.10 0.05
N ALA A 67 3.12 -7.34 0.51
CA ALA A 67 3.34 -8.48 -0.37
C ALA A 67 2.18 -8.67 -1.38
N PHE A 68 0.95 -8.37 -0.98
CA PHE A 68 -0.21 -8.40 -1.87
C PHE A 68 -0.10 -7.35 -2.97
N VAL A 69 0.24 -6.10 -2.63
CA VAL A 69 0.41 -5.03 -3.62
C VAL A 69 1.54 -5.36 -4.59
N GLN A 70 2.69 -5.82 -4.09
CA GLN A 70 3.83 -6.20 -4.95
C GLN A 70 3.48 -7.32 -5.94
N ARG A 71 2.65 -8.30 -5.55
CA ARG A 71 2.22 -9.38 -6.46
C ARG A 71 1.21 -8.95 -7.52
N HIS A 72 0.50 -7.84 -7.30
CA HIS A 72 -0.50 -7.32 -8.24
C HIS A 72 0.06 -6.20 -9.14
N LEU A 73 1.39 -6.04 -9.16
CA LEU A 73 2.10 -5.09 -10.04
C LEU A 73 2.13 -5.51 -11.50
N ASP A 74 2.18 -6.81 -11.76
CA ASP A 74 2.41 -7.37 -13.10
C ASP A 74 1.12 -7.47 -13.95
N TRP A 75 0.02 -6.81 -13.55
CA TRP A 75 -1.30 -6.90 -14.17
C TRP A 75 -1.79 -5.57 -14.72
#